data_AF-A0A967WNY4-F1
#
_entry.id   AF-A0A967WNY4-F1
#
_cell.length_a   1.000
_cell.length_b   1.000
_cell.length_c   1.000
_cell.angle_alpha   90.00
_cell.angle_beta   90.00
_cell.angle_gamma   90.00
#
_symmetry.space_group_name_H-M   'P 1'
#
loop_
_entity.id
_entity.type
_entity.pdbx_description
1 polymer ?
#
loop_
_entity_poly.entity_id
_entity_poly.type
_entity_poly.pdbx_seq_one_letter_code
_entity_poly.pdbx_strand_id
1 'polypeptide(L)'
;MAQEAPELAYLEDEPVDLLGMKRDLMRLMRGLLNLEQRLLYPYGGQLVLLLGLDSGAPAPSRIDIKVNGKLALSKRFSQGEQRRLRQAAIFPALTGHWPEGKHQVSAVVTTAKG
;
A
#
# COMPACT_ATOMS: atom_id res chain seq x y z
N MET A 1 -27.96 -30.57 -62.16
CA MET A 1 -28.46 -29.44 -61.34
C MET A 1 -29.28 -30.00 -60.20
N ALA A 2 -28.74 -29.94 -58.99
CA ALA A 2 -29.46 -29.82 -57.72
C ALA A 2 -28.37 -29.44 -56.71
N GLN A 3 -28.34 -28.17 -56.31
CA GLN A 3 -27.44 -27.67 -55.28
C GLN A 3 -28.00 -28.15 -53.93
N GLU A 4 -27.26 -29.03 -53.27
CA GLU A 4 -27.50 -29.32 -51.85
C GLU A 4 -27.16 -28.08 -51.03
N ALA A 5 -28.07 -27.71 -50.13
CA ALA A 5 -28.00 -26.53 -49.28
C ALA A 5 -26.73 -26.54 -48.41
N PRO A 6 -26.17 -25.37 -48.05
CA PRO A 6 -25.03 -25.33 -47.15
C PRO A 6 -25.46 -25.81 -45.77
N GLU A 7 -24.78 -26.86 -45.31
CA GLU A 7 -24.85 -27.38 -43.95
C GLU A 7 -24.53 -26.22 -42.97
N LEU A 8 -25.51 -25.84 -42.16
CA LEU A 8 -25.31 -24.82 -41.12
C LEU A 8 -24.30 -25.38 -40.12
N ALA A 9 -23.05 -24.93 -40.23
CA ALA A 9 -22.03 -25.16 -39.24
C ALA A 9 -22.52 -24.56 -37.91
N TYR A 10 -22.93 -25.43 -36.99
CA TYR A 10 -23.10 -25.06 -35.60
C TYR A 10 -21.74 -24.58 -35.11
N LEU A 11 -21.64 -23.32 -34.71
CA LEU A 11 -20.51 -22.85 -33.92
C LEU A 11 -20.54 -23.69 -32.64
N GLU A 12 -19.61 -24.63 -32.51
CA GLU A 12 -19.37 -25.34 -31.27
C GLU A 12 -19.03 -24.30 -30.21
N ASP A 13 -19.96 -24.02 -29.29
CA ASP A 13 -19.68 -23.22 -28.11
C ASP A 13 -18.51 -23.88 -27.38
N GLU A 14 -17.35 -23.21 -27.36
CA GLU A 14 -16.18 -23.62 -26.58
C GLU A 14 -16.63 -23.98 -25.15
N PRO A 15 -16.28 -25.17 -24.63
CA PRO A 15 -16.74 -25.60 -23.32
C PRO A 15 -16.19 -24.65 -22.25
N VAL A 16 -17.06 -23.78 -21.73
CA VAL A 16 -16.72 -22.87 -20.64
C VAL A 16 -16.28 -23.70 -19.43
N ASP A 17 -15.02 -23.53 -18.99
CA ASP A 17 -14.46 -24.21 -17.81
C ASP A 17 -15.04 -23.63 -16.51
N LEU A 18 -16.31 -23.96 -16.26
CA LEU A 18 -17.07 -23.61 -15.06
C LEU A 18 -16.38 -24.10 -13.78
N LEU A 19 -15.66 -25.22 -13.85
CA LEU A 19 -14.97 -25.79 -12.69
C LEU A 19 -13.71 -24.97 -12.35
N GLY A 20 -12.95 -24.56 -13.37
CA GLY A 20 -11.84 -23.62 -13.25
C GLY A 20 -12.30 -22.28 -12.68
N MET A 21 -13.36 -21.71 -13.23
CA MET A 21 -13.96 -20.46 -12.73
C MET A 21 -14.40 -20.56 -11.27
N LYS A 22 -15.08 -21.65 -10.89
CA LYS A 22 -15.48 -21.91 -9.50
C LYS A 22 -14.27 -22.00 -8.57
N ARG A 23 -13.20 -22.66 -9.02
CA ARG A 23 -11.94 -22.75 -8.26
C ARG A 23 -11.30 -21.39 -8.05
N ASP A 24 -11.26 -20.56 -9.08
CA ASP A 24 -10.65 -19.24 -9.03
C ASP A 24 -11.46 -18.28 -8.17
N LEU A 25 -12.80 -18.33 -8.26
CA LEU A 25 -13.69 -17.61 -7.36
C LEU A 25 -13.45 -18.01 -5.89
N MET A 26 -13.39 -19.32 -5.60
CA MET A 26 -13.10 -19.82 -4.26
C MET A 26 -11.72 -19.38 -3.74
N ARG A 27 -10.72 -19.27 -4.63
CA ARG A 27 -9.39 -18.76 -4.27
C ARG A 27 -9.45 -17.28 -3.91
N LEU A 28 -10.16 -16.48 -4.70
CA LEU A 28 -10.35 -15.05 -4.46
C LEU A 28 -11.10 -14.79 -3.16
N MET A 29 -12.20 -15.49 -2.92
CA MET A 29 -12.97 -15.37 -1.68
C MET A 29 -12.14 -15.70 -0.45
N ARG A 30 -11.30 -16.73 -0.52
CA ARG A 30 -10.38 -17.08 0.57
C ARG A 30 -9.31 -16.01 0.78
N GLY A 31 -8.80 -15.43 -0.30
CA GLY A 31 -7.89 -14.28 -0.23
C GLY A 31 -8.54 -13.07 0.44
N LEU A 32 -9.79 -12.77 0.10
CA LEU A 32 -10.56 -11.68 0.69
C LEU A 32 -10.82 -11.92 2.18
N LEU A 33 -11.25 -13.12 2.56
CA LEU A 33 -11.48 -13.50 3.96
C LEU A 33 -10.21 -13.36 4.80
N ASN A 34 -9.07 -13.80 4.28
CA ASN A 34 -7.79 -13.65 4.97
C ASN A 34 -7.39 -12.18 5.13
N LEU A 35 -7.69 -11.34 4.12
CA LEU A 35 -7.44 -9.91 4.20
C LEU A 35 -8.36 -9.24 5.24
N GLU A 36 -9.64 -9.58 5.24
CA GLU A 36 -10.62 -9.12 6.22
C GLU A 36 -10.19 -9.49 7.64
N GLN A 37 -9.77 -10.73 7.88
CA GLN A 37 -9.27 -11.15 9.19
C GLN A 37 -8.05 -10.35 9.65
N ARG A 38 -7.12 -10.02 8.75
CA ARG A 38 -5.94 -9.20 9.06
C ARG A 38 -6.27 -7.73 9.34
N LEU A 39 -7.36 -7.23 8.77
CA LEU A 39 -7.84 -5.86 8.98
C LEU A 39 -8.69 -5.74 10.26
N LEU A 40 -9.55 -6.71 10.53
CA LEU A 40 -10.44 -6.76 11.71
C LEU A 40 -9.67 -7.07 13.00
N TYR A 41 -8.66 -7.93 12.92
CA TYR A 41 -7.82 -8.32 14.04
C TYR A 41 -6.36 -8.06 13.66
N PRO A 42 -5.92 -6.78 13.68
CA PRO A 42 -4.53 -6.48 13.42
C PRO A 42 -3.67 -7.16 14.49
N TYR A 43 -3.02 -8.27 14.13
CA TYR A 43 -1.98 -8.88 14.96
C TYR A 43 -0.82 -7.89 15.02
N GLY A 44 -0.68 -7.17 16.13
CA GLY A 44 0.41 -6.21 16.28
C GLY A 44 0.14 -5.02 17.20
N GLY A 45 1.24 -4.35 17.57
CA GLY A 45 1.20 -3.07 18.26
C GLY A 45 1.02 -1.91 17.28
N GLN A 46 0.43 -0.82 17.75
CA GLN A 46 0.40 0.44 17.00
C GLN A 46 1.72 1.19 17.18
N LEU A 47 2.40 1.53 16.08
CA LEU A 47 3.57 2.40 16.09
C LEU A 47 3.18 3.78 15.58
N VAL A 48 3.53 4.81 16.34
CA VAL A 48 3.39 6.22 15.94
C VAL A 48 4.79 6.83 15.89
N LEU A 49 5.20 7.28 14.72
CA LEU A 49 6.44 8.03 14.50
C LEU A 49 6.13 9.51 14.37
N LEU A 50 6.75 10.30 15.22
CA LEU A 50 6.62 11.74 15.29
C LEU A 50 7.94 12.38 14.84
N LEU A 51 7.86 13.35 13.95
CA LEU A 51 9.00 14.14 13.51
C LEU A 51 9.03 15.43 14.33
N GLY A 52 10.07 15.61 15.15
CA GLY A 52 10.38 16.87 15.80
C GLY A 52 11.44 17.64 15.03
N LEU A 53 11.36 18.97 15.08
CA LEU A 53 12.38 19.86 14.54
C LEU A 53 12.95 20.75 15.65
N ASP A 54 14.25 20.66 15.88
CA ASP A 54 14.93 21.52 16.85
C ASP A 54 14.94 22.98 16.40
N SER A 55 14.92 23.89 17.37
CA SER A 55 14.99 25.32 17.11
C SER A 55 16.28 25.66 16.36
N GLY A 56 16.15 26.12 15.11
CA GLY A 56 17.27 26.50 14.25
C GLY A 56 17.68 25.43 13.22
N ALA A 57 17.11 24.22 13.27
CA ALA A 57 17.35 23.22 12.24
C ALA A 57 16.62 23.58 10.92
N PRO A 58 17.24 23.32 9.76
CA PRO A 58 16.58 23.54 8.47
C PRO A 58 15.38 22.60 8.32
N ALA A 59 14.25 23.16 7.89
CA ALA A 59 13.05 22.37 7.64
C ALA A 59 13.31 21.34 6.53
N PRO A 60 12.87 20.08 6.70
CA PRO A 60 13.07 19.06 5.68
C PRO A 60 12.22 19.36 4.44
N SER A 61 12.82 19.17 3.26
CA SER A 61 12.09 19.18 1.99
C SER A 61 11.46 17.83 1.69
N ARG A 62 12.07 16.75 2.19
CA ARG A 62 11.57 15.37 2.06
C ARG A 62 12.01 14.51 3.24
N ILE A 63 11.15 13.58 3.64
CA ILE A 63 11.50 12.47 4.52
C ILE A 63 11.14 11.14 3.85
N ASP A 64 12.05 10.19 3.95
CA ASP A 64 11.83 8.80 3.56
C ASP A 64 12.04 7.91 4.79
N ILE A 65 10.97 7.27 5.27
CA ILE A 65 11.00 6.35 6.41
C ILE A 65 10.95 4.93 5.88
N LYS A 66 11.90 4.11 6.33
CA LYS A 66 11.92 2.67 6.10
C LYS A 66 11.72 1.93 7.41
N VAL A 67 10.94 0.86 7.35
CA VAL A 67 10.79 -0.09 8.44
C VAL A 67 11.21 -1.45 7.92
N ASN A 68 12.14 -2.11 8.62
CA ASN A 68 12.75 -3.37 8.20
C ASN A 68 13.29 -3.32 6.76
N GLY A 69 13.95 -2.21 6.41
CA GLY A 69 14.53 -1.97 5.09
C GLY A 69 13.52 -1.62 3.98
N LYS A 70 12.21 -1.76 4.21
CA LYS A 70 11.15 -1.44 3.24
C LYS A 70 10.65 -0.01 3.43
N LEU A 71 10.47 0.73 2.33
CA LEU A 71 9.94 2.09 2.35
C LEU A 71 8.49 2.06 2.87
N ALA A 72 8.27 2.67 4.03
CA ALA A 72 6.97 2.77 4.68
C ALA A 72 6.31 4.13 4.41
N LEU A 73 7.11 5.19 4.27
CA LEU A 73 6.63 6.53 3.94
C LEU A 73 7.67 7.27 3.09
N SER A 74 7.21 8.00 2.08
CA SER A 74 7.99 9.02 1.38
C SER A 74 7.14 10.28 1.28
N LYS A 75 7.46 11.31 2.06
CA LYS A 75 6.70 12.58 2.12
C LYS A 75 7.59 13.74 1.69
N ARG A 76 7.15 14.46 0.66
CA ARG A 76 7.69 15.77 0.28
C ARG A 76 6.88 16.86 0.98
N PHE A 77 7.56 17.85 1.55
CA PHE A 77 6.92 18.98 2.23
C PHE A 77 6.87 20.19 1.31
N SER A 78 5.69 20.78 1.18
CA SER A 78 5.48 22.11 0.59
C SER A 78 6.12 23.20 1.44
N GLN A 79 6.31 24.39 0.87
CA GLN A 79 6.80 25.54 1.64
C GLN A 79 5.90 25.90 2.82
N GLY A 80 4.58 25.75 2.67
CA GLY A 80 3.63 25.99 3.76
C GLY A 80 3.80 24.98 4.89
N GLU A 81 3.94 23.69 4.57
CA GLU A 81 4.20 22.64 5.57
C GLU A 81 5.56 22.82 6.24
N GLN A 82 6.60 23.23 5.51
CA GLN A 82 7.92 23.54 6.08
C GLN A 82 7.89 24.75 7.02
N ARG A 83 7.03 25.75 6.75
CA ARG A 83 6.81 26.88 7.68
C ARG A 83 6.09 26.40 8.93
N ARG A 84 5.05 25.57 8.79
CA ARG A 84 4.34 24.98 9.93
C ARG A 84 5.24 24.09 10.77
N LEU A 85 6.10 23.26 10.17
CA LEU A 85 7.11 22.45 10.88
C LEU A 85 8.13 23.28 11.66
N ARG A 86 8.42 24.52 11.22
CA ARG A 86 9.28 25.45 11.97
C ARG A 86 8.56 26.10 13.15
N GLN A 87 7.24 26.20 13.07
CA GLN A 87 6.40 26.81 14.11
C GLN A 87 5.85 25.79 15.10
N ALA A 88 5.64 24.55 14.65
CA ALA A 88 5.10 23.44 15.41
C ALA A 88 6.24 22.48 15.76
N ALA A 89 6.37 22.15 17.05
CA ALA A 89 7.46 21.31 17.52
C ALA A 89 7.40 19.86 17.01
N ILE A 90 6.21 19.37 16.59
CA ILE A 90 5.99 17.95 16.27
C ILE A 90 5.03 17.79 15.07
N PHE A 91 5.39 16.91 14.13
CA PHE A 91 4.56 16.48 13.00
C PHE A 91 4.38 14.95 13.00
N PRO A 92 3.14 14.42 12.96
CA PRO A 92 2.93 12.97 12.87
C PRO A 92 3.35 12.47 11.48
N ALA A 93 4.42 11.68 11.43
CA ALA A 93 5.00 11.21 10.19
C ALA A 93 4.38 9.90 9.71
N LEU A 94 4.25 8.91 10.60
CA LEU A 94 3.71 7.59 10.26
C LEU A 94 2.92 7.04 11.44
N THR A 95 1.71 6.56 11.17
CA THR A 95 0.91 5.79 12.12
C THR A 95 0.49 4.49 11.45
N GLY A 96 0.73 3.35 12.08
CA GLY A 96 0.32 2.07 11.53
C GLY A 96 0.41 0.92 12.53
N HIS A 97 -0.27 -0.18 12.20
CA HIS A 97 -0.17 -1.43 12.93
C HIS A 97 1.02 -2.22 12.40
N TRP A 98 1.86 -2.72 13.31
CA TRP A 98 3.02 -3.53 12.98
C TRP A 98 2.95 -4.84 13.76
N PRO A 99 3.27 -5.99 13.12
CA PRO A 99 3.35 -7.27 13.82
C PRO A 99 4.20 -7.16 15.08
N GLU A 100 3.94 -7.99 16.09
CA GLU A 100 4.81 -8.02 17.26
C GLU A 100 6.21 -8.51 16.89
N GLY A 101 7.24 -7.91 17.50
CA GLY A 101 8.63 -8.32 17.31
C GLY A 101 9.61 -7.16 17.26
N LYS A 102 10.83 -7.47 16.80
CA LYS A 102 11.88 -6.46 16.62
C LYS A 102 11.72 -5.79 15.26
N HIS A 103 11.62 -4.47 15.26
CA HIS A 103 11.59 -3.65 14.05
C HIS A 103 12.76 -2.70 14.03
N GLN A 104 13.38 -2.55 12.85
CA GLN A 104 14.36 -1.51 12.60
C GLN A 104 13.66 -0.36 11.87
N VAL A 105 13.71 0.83 12.44
CA VAL A 105 13.23 2.05 11.80
C VAL A 105 14.45 2.87 11.39
N SER A 106 14.47 3.32 10.13
CA SER A 106 15.49 4.23 9.62
C SER A 106 14.81 5.35 8.83
N ALA A 107 15.26 6.58 9.01
CA ALA A 107 14.76 7.73 8.29
C ALA A 107 15.89 8.41 7.53
N VAL A 108 15.62 8.80 6.27
CA VAL A 108 16.47 9.68 5.50
C VAL A 108 15.77 11.02 5.39
N VAL A 109 16.44 12.06 5.87
CA VAL A 109 15.93 13.43 5.84
C VAL A 109 16.71 14.20 4.79
N THR A 110 15.99 14.73 3.81
CA THR A 110 16.57 15.65 2.82
C THR A 110 16.15 17.06 3.18
N THR A 111 17.12 17.94 3.34
CA THR A 111 16.92 19.38 3.50
C THR A 111 17.29 20.05 2.19
N ALA A 112 16.53 21.08 1.79
CA ALA A 112 16.98 21.92 0.69
C ALA A 112 18.14 22.78 1.20
N LYS A 113 19.27 22.83 0.46
CA LYS A 113 20.26 23.88 0.69
C LYS A 113 19.57 25.22 0.41
N GLY A 114 19.48 26.06 1.45
CA GLY A 114 19.18 27.48 1.29
C GLY A 114 20.35 28.18 0.59
#